data_AF-A0A1H8U7L3-F1
#
_entry.id   AF-A0A1H8U7L3-F1
#
_cell.length_a   1.000
_cell.length_b   1.000
_cell.length_c   1.000
_cell.angle_alpha   90.00
_cell.angle_beta   90.00
_cell.angle_gamma   90.00
#
_symmetry.space_group_name_H-M   'P 1'
#
loop_
_entity.id
_entity.type
_entity.pdbx_description
1 polymer ?
#
loop_
_entity_poly.entity_id
_entity_poly.type
_entity_poly.pdbx_seq_one_letter_code
_entity_poly.pdbx_strand_id
1 'polypeptide(L)'
;MAPNKEVISNLELGLLDKLSSTYTNIVDNAFAYAMGNETQQMETTAGTLFGAYNAITGYYQNVRNFRDGDAKFKSIIEGTAKQRAQVAFNLCGDFARRGVDALNLS
;
A
#
# COMPACT_ATOMS: atom_id res chain seq x y z
N MET A 1 0.50 1.74 4.42
CA MET A 1 -0.28 0.47 4.47
C MET A 1 -0.74 0.07 5.88
N ALA A 2 -0.22 0.67 6.95
CA ALA A 2 -0.62 0.36 8.33
C ALA A 2 -2.16 0.45 8.52
N PRO A 3 -2.79 -0.57 9.13
CA PRO A 3 -4.23 -0.63 9.21
C PRO A 3 -4.87 0.25 10.27
N ASN A 4 -4.12 0.63 11.28
CA ASN A 4 -4.57 1.43 12.40
C ASN A 4 -3.36 2.09 13.09
N LYS A 5 -3.63 2.94 14.10
CA LYS A 5 -2.60 3.65 14.87
C LYS A 5 -1.71 2.72 15.71
N GLU A 6 -2.24 1.58 16.15
CA GLU A 6 -1.46 0.61 16.93
C GLU A 6 -0.33 0.01 16.10
N VAL A 7 -0.59 -0.35 14.84
CA VAL A 7 0.46 -0.83 13.93
C VAL A 7 1.51 0.25 13.67
N ILE A 8 1.10 1.51 13.53
CA ILE A 8 2.05 2.63 13.39
C ILE A 8 2.94 2.72 14.63
N SER A 9 2.33 2.72 15.83
CA SER A 9 3.07 2.80 17.09
C SER A 9 4.04 1.62 17.27
N ASN A 10 3.63 0.41 16.93
CA ASN A 10 4.52 -0.75 16.99
C ASN A 10 5.70 -0.62 16.01
N LEU A 11 5.48 -0.09 14.80
CA LEU A 11 6.56 0.17 13.84
C LEU A 11 7.55 1.23 14.35
N GLU A 12 7.04 2.34 14.88
CA GLU A 12 7.86 3.44 15.44
C GLU A 12 8.71 2.97 16.63
N LEU A 13 8.16 2.08 17.45
CA LEU A 13 8.85 1.49 18.61
C LEU A 13 9.72 0.27 18.24
N GLY A 14 9.77 -0.14 16.97
CA GLY A 14 10.54 -1.31 16.51
C GLY A 14 10.00 -2.66 17.01
N LEU A 15 8.74 -2.72 17.45
CA LEU A 15 8.07 -3.91 18.00
C LEU A 15 7.51 -4.80 16.89
N LEU A 16 8.39 -5.28 16.02
CA LEU A 16 8.01 -6.04 14.82
C LEU A 16 7.33 -7.37 15.14
N ASP A 17 7.65 -7.97 16.29
CA ASP A 17 7.03 -9.18 16.82
C ASP A 17 5.54 -9.02 17.16
N LYS A 18 5.09 -7.78 17.39
CA LYS A 18 3.68 -7.44 17.64
C LYS A 18 2.86 -7.25 16.36
N LEU A 19 3.51 -7.27 15.19
CA LEU A 19 2.82 -7.13 13.92
C LEU A 19 2.16 -8.46 13.53
N SER A 20 0.89 -8.39 13.09
CA SER A 20 0.22 -9.61 12.60
C SER A 20 0.88 -10.12 11.32
N SER A 21 0.99 -11.44 11.20
CA SER A 21 1.48 -12.10 9.97
C SER A 21 0.65 -11.71 8.75
N THR A 22 -0.67 -11.50 8.90
CA THR A 22 -1.53 -10.98 7.84
C THR A 22 -1.06 -9.62 7.34
N TYR A 23 -0.70 -8.71 8.25
CA TYR A 23 -0.22 -7.37 7.87
C TYR A 23 1.15 -7.45 7.18
N THR A 24 2.12 -8.16 7.76
CA THR A 24 3.47 -8.26 7.18
C THR A 24 3.42 -8.91 5.80
N ASN A 25 2.66 -10.01 5.63
CA ASN A 25 2.48 -10.66 4.34
C ASN A 25 1.87 -9.71 3.29
N ILE A 26 0.93 -8.85 3.67
CA ILE A 26 0.37 -7.85 2.73
C ILE A 26 1.45 -6.85 2.29
N VAL A 27 2.24 -6.33 3.24
CA VAL A 27 3.31 -5.37 2.95
C VAL A 27 4.38 -6.00 2.07
N ASP A 28 4.83 -7.20 2.40
CA ASP A 28 5.87 -7.92 1.65
C ASP A 28 5.42 -8.23 0.23
N ASN A 29 4.19 -8.70 0.04
CA ASN A 29 3.67 -8.98 -1.31
C ASN A 29 3.46 -7.71 -2.14
N ALA A 30 3.00 -6.62 -1.52
CA ALA A 30 2.86 -5.34 -2.21
C ALA A 30 4.23 -4.77 -2.62
N PHE A 31 5.22 -4.89 -1.74
CA PHE A 31 6.59 -4.49 -2.03
C PHE A 31 7.22 -5.36 -3.13
N ALA A 32 7.08 -6.68 -3.05
CA ALA A 32 7.54 -7.59 -4.10
C ALA A 32 6.91 -7.28 -5.46
N TYR A 33 5.62 -6.95 -5.49
CA TYR A 33 4.95 -6.48 -6.71
C TYR A 33 5.56 -5.19 -7.26
N ALA A 34 5.79 -4.19 -6.38
CA ALA A 34 6.42 -2.93 -6.75
C ALA A 34 7.82 -3.12 -7.35
N MET A 35 8.60 -4.05 -6.79
CA MET A 35 10.00 -4.26 -7.16
C MET A 35 10.20 -5.25 -8.32
N GLY A 36 9.22 -6.12 -8.59
CA GLY A 36 9.40 -7.24 -9.52
C GLY A 36 8.48 -7.24 -10.74
N ASN A 37 7.33 -6.56 -10.70
CA ASN A 37 6.40 -6.59 -11.83
C ASN A 37 6.85 -5.61 -12.92
N GLU A 38 6.85 -6.06 -14.19
CA GLU A 38 7.28 -5.28 -15.36
C GLU A 38 6.60 -3.91 -15.44
N THR A 39 5.29 -3.83 -15.13
CA THR A 39 4.54 -2.57 -15.15
C THR A 39 5.00 -1.56 -14.09
N GLN A 40 5.67 -2.04 -13.03
CA GLN A 40 6.24 -1.20 -11.97
C GLN A 40 7.69 -0.79 -12.26
N GLN A 41 8.32 -1.41 -13.26
CA GLN A 41 9.69 -1.11 -13.70
C GLN A 41 9.73 -0.19 -14.93
N MET A 42 8.58 0.30 -15.38
CA MET A 42 8.48 1.25 -16.49
C MET A 42 8.93 2.66 -16.05
N GLU A 43 9.40 3.49 -16.98
CA GLU A 43 9.80 4.88 -16.69
C GLU A 43 8.70 5.71 -15.99
N THR A 44 7.43 5.44 -16.30
CA THR A 44 6.30 6.14 -15.69
C THR A 44 6.05 5.74 -14.23
N THR A 45 6.51 4.57 -13.81
CA THR A 45 6.23 3.99 -12.48
C THR A 45 7.48 3.88 -11.61
N ALA A 46 8.59 3.37 -12.14
CA ALA A 46 9.81 3.13 -11.39
C ALA A 46 10.34 4.43 -10.75
N GLY A 47 10.41 4.43 -9.41
CA GLY A 47 10.90 5.58 -8.64
C GLY A 47 9.97 6.79 -8.63
N THR A 48 8.75 6.69 -9.16
CA THR A 48 7.79 7.80 -9.20
C THR A 48 6.73 7.68 -8.10
N LEU A 49 6.12 8.81 -7.72
CA LEU A 49 4.96 8.82 -6.83
C LEU A 49 3.77 8.09 -7.45
N PHE A 50 3.63 8.17 -8.77
CA PHE A 50 2.62 7.38 -9.48
C PHE A 50 2.89 5.88 -9.32
N GLY A 51 4.14 5.43 -9.44
CA GLY A 51 4.50 4.03 -9.18
C GLY A 51 4.21 3.59 -7.75
N ALA A 52 4.51 4.43 -6.75
CA ALA A 52 4.19 4.13 -5.36
C ALA A 52 2.68 3.92 -5.14
N TYR A 53 1.84 4.78 -5.72
CA TYR A 53 0.39 4.60 -5.72
C TYR A 53 -0.06 3.36 -6.51
N ASN A 54 0.49 3.17 -7.71
CA ASN A 54 0.15 2.10 -8.64
C ASN A 54 0.54 0.71 -8.11
N ALA A 55 1.59 0.62 -7.30
CA ALA A 55 1.97 -0.62 -6.63
C ALA A 55 0.92 -1.07 -5.61
N ILE A 56 0.33 -0.13 -4.86
CA ILE A 56 -0.71 -0.44 -3.88
C ILE A 56 -2.01 -0.87 -4.57
N THR A 57 -2.46 -0.13 -5.59
CA THR A 57 -3.66 -0.51 -6.35
C THR A 57 -3.43 -1.81 -7.11
N GLY A 58 -2.28 -1.95 -7.75
CA GLY A 58 -1.86 -3.14 -8.51
C GLY A 58 -1.76 -4.39 -7.63
N TYR A 59 -1.27 -4.29 -6.39
CA TYR A 59 -1.29 -5.41 -5.44
C TYR A 59 -2.72 -5.93 -5.23
N TYR A 60 -3.67 -5.03 -4.94
CA TYR A 60 -5.07 -5.42 -4.73
C TYR A 60 -5.77 -5.87 -6.02
N GLN A 61 -5.29 -5.47 -7.18
CA GLN A 61 -5.85 -5.86 -8.46
C GLN A 61 -5.27 -7.17 -8.99
N ASN A 62 -3.98 -7.45 -8.77
CA ASN A 62 -3.26 -8.49 -9.52
C ASN A 62 -2.62 -9.56 -8.64
N VAL A 63 -2.39 -9.30 -7.35
CA VAL A 63 -1.63 -10.19 -6.46
C VAL A 63 -2.50 -10.74 -5.34
N ARG A 64 -3.31 -9.89 -4.70
CA ARG A 64 -4.14 -10.32 -3.59
C ARG A 64 -5.17 -11.35 -4.07
N ASN A 65 -5.18 -12.49 -3.39
CA ASN A 65 -6.22 -13.49 -3.56
C ASN A 65 -7.54 -13.05 -2.89
N PHE A 66 -8.63 -13.20 -3.64
CA PHE A 66 -10.00 -13.01 -3.18
C PHE A 66 -10.75 -14.30 -3.37
N ARG A 67 -11.82 -14.50 -2.58
CA ARG A 67 -12.66 -15.69 -2.68
C ARG A 67 -13.26 -15.86 -4.07
N ASP A 68 -13.70 -14.75 -4.66
CA ASP A 68 -14.38 -14.69 -5.94
C ASP A 68 -14.25 -13.27 -6.54
N GLY A 69 -14.72 -13.13 -7.79
CA GLY A 69 -14.69 -11.85 -8.52
C GLY A 69 -15.51 -10.75 -7.85
N ASP A 70 -16.65 -11.10 -7.24
CA ASP A 70 -17.52 -10.14 -6.55
C ASP A 70 -16.87 -9.60 -5.27
N ALA A 71 -16.19 -10.45 -4.51
CA ALA A 71 -15.43 -10.05 -3.33
C ALA A 71 -14.26 -9.14 -3.71
N LYS A 72 -13.58 -9.42 -4.83
CA LYS A 72 -12.56 -8.53 -5.40
C LYS A 72 -13.16 -7.19 -5.78
N PHE A 73 -14.25 -7.20 -6.56
CA PHE A 73 -14.94 -6.01 -7.02
C PHE A 73 -15.38 -5.12 -5.83
N LYS A 74 -16.10 -5.69 -4.85
CA LYS A 74 -16.53 -4.97 -3.64
C LYS A 74 -15.33 -4.39 -2.88
N SER A 75 -14.26 -5.16 -2.70
CA SER A 75 -13.08 -4.65 -1.98
C SER A 75 -12.45 -3.44 -2.67
N ILE A 76 -12.40 -3.43 -4.00
CA ILE A 76 -11.81 -2.36 -4.83
C ILE A 76 -12.73 -1.14 -4.91
N ILE A 77 -14.05 -1.31 -4.96
CA ILE A 77 -15.00 -0.21 -5.21
C ILE A 77 -15.54 0.44 -3.92
N GLU A 78 -15.62 -0.32 -2.83
CA GLU A 78 -16.20 0.17 -1.57
C GLU A 78 -15.45 -0.29 -0.31
N GLY A 79 -14.64 -1.35 -0.39
CA GLY A 79 -14.02 -1.97 0.77
C GLY A 79 -12.56 -1.55 1.05
N THR A 80 -11.81 -2.48 1.65
CA THR A 80 -10.45 -2.23 2.13
C THR A 80 -9.48 -1.80 1.04
N ALA A 81 -9.54 -2.38 -0.17
CA ALA A 81 -8.62 -1.99 -1.24
C ALA A 81 -8.84 -0.53 -1.66
N LYS A 82 -10.08 -0.07 -1.74
CA LYS A 82 -10.40 1.35 -1.94
C LYS A 82 -9.79 2.25 -0.88
N GLN A 83 -9.98 1.89 0.40
CA GLN A 83 -9.45 2.68 1.51
C GLN A 83 -7.91 2.79 1.43
N ARG A 84 -7.21 1.70 1.09
CA ARG A 84 -5.75 1.72 0.90
C ARG A 84 -5.33 2.53 -0.31
N ALA A 85 -6.05 2.42 -1.43
CA ALA A 85 -5.80 3.23 -2.61
C ALA A 85 -5.95 4.73 -2.28
N GLN A 86 -7.00 5.12 -1.56
CA GLN A 86 -7.21 6.52 -1.16
C GLN A 86 -6.09 7.04 -0.25
N VAL A 87 -5.67 6.24 0.73
CA VAL A 87 -4.55 6.61 1.61
C VAL A 87 -3.26 6.75 0.81
N ALA A 88 -2.96 5.81 -0.09
CA ALA A 88 -1.77 5.89 -0.94
C ALA A 88 -1.80 7.12 -1.85
N PHE A 89 -2.95 7.42 -2.47
CA PHE A 89 -3.13 8.62 -3.28
C PHE A 89 -2.89 9.90 -2.48
N ASN A 90 -3.50 9.98 -1.29
CA ASN A 90 -3.34 11.13 -0.41
C ASN A 90 -1.88 11.31 0.03
N LEU A 91 -1.20 10.23 0.43
CA LEU A 91 0.22 10.27 0.83
C LEU A 91 1.12 10.71 -0.32
N CYS A 92 0.90 10.18 -1.53
CA CYS A 92 1.66 10.60 -2.71
C CYS A 92 1.42 12.07 -3.04
N GLY A 93 0.17 12.53 -3.02
CA GLY A 93 -0.17 13.94 -3.25
C GLY A 93 0.38 14.87 -2.18
N ASP A 94 0.37 14.45 -0.92
CA ASP A 94 0.95 15.20 0.19
C ASP A 94 2.46 15.28 0.08
N PHE A 95 3.13 14.17 -0.26
CA PHE A 95 4.56 14.14 -0.51
C PHE A 95 4.96 15.05 -1.67
N ALA A 96 4.17 15.06 -2.75
CA ALA A 96 4.41 15.99 -3.86
C ALA A 96 4.36 17.47 -3.43
N ARG A 97 3.55 17.81 -2.41
CA ARG A 97 3.38 19.19 -1.92
C ARG A 97 4.33 19.57 -0.80
N ARG A 98 4.68 18.62 0.07
CA ARG A 98 5.38 18.87 1.36
C ARG A 98 6.69 18.09 1.49
N GLY A 99 7.04 17.24 0.53
CA GLY A 99 8.21 16.37 0.62
C GLY A 99 8.11 15.40 1.80
N VAL A 100 9.24 15.14 2.47
CA VAL A 100 9.36 14.17 3.56
C VAL A 100 8.44 14.45 4.75
N ASP A 101 8.06 15.71 4.97
CA ASP A 101 7.14 16.08 6.06
C ASP A 101 5.76 15.45 5.92
N ALA A 102 5.39 15.02 4.70
CA ALA A 102 4.17 14.24 4.46
C ALA A 102 4.20 12.84 5.08
N LEU A 103 5.39 12.33 5.43
CA LEU A 103 5.58 10.99 5.99
C LEU A 103 5.63 10.99 7.52
N ASN A 104 5.62 12.16 8.16
CA ASN A 104 5.49 12.26 9.61
C ASN A 104 4.07 11.81 9.99
N LEU A 105 3.96 10.60 10.54
CA LEU A 105 2.71 10.01 11.01
C LEU A 105 2.33 10.68 12.33
N SER A 106 1.61 11.82 12.26
CA SER A 106 1.07 12.52 13.44
C SER A 106 -0.22 11.90 13.97
#